data_AF-A0A7L4RIT2-F1
#
_entry.id   AF-A0A7L4RIT2-F1
#
_cell.length_a   1.000
_cell.length_b   1.000
_cell.length_c   1.000
_cell.angle_alpha   90.00
_cell.angle_beta   90.00
_cell.angle_gamma   90.00
#
_symmetry.space_group_name_H-M   'P 1'
#
loop_
_entity.id
_entity.type
_entity.pdbx_description
1 polymer ?
#
loop_
_entity_poly.entity_id
_entity_poly.type
_entity_poly.pdbx_seq_one_letter_code
_entity_poly.pdbx_strand_id
1 'polypeptide(L)' 'MSKGKGRNGEFAGRNIKRSRNKQRWLSKRWKRRTLKLKEKFDPLEGAPQAKAIVLEKIVLE' A
#
# COMPACT_ATOMS: atom_id res chain seq x y z
N MET A 1 5.67 27.21 14.87
CA MET A 1 4.51 26.40 14.39
C MET A 1 4.18 26.85 12.97
N SER A 2 4.25 25.95 11.99
CA SER A 2 3.99 26.28 10.56
C SER A 2 2.59 26.90 10.40
N LYS A 3 2.52 28.17 9.96
CA LYS A 3 1.26 28.85 9.59
C LYS A 3 0.49 28.03 8.54
N GLY A 4 -0.84 28.10 8.62
CA GLY A 4 -1.81 27.20 7.98
C GLY A 4 -1.44 26.70 6.59
N LYS A 5 -1.04 25.43 6.52
CA LYS A 5 -0.64 24.77 5.27
C LYS A 5 -1.87 24.10 4.63
N GLY A 6 -2.62 24.84 3.83
CA GLY A 6 -3.78 24.30 3.12
C GLY A 6 -4.78 25.33 2.62
N ARG A 7 -5.80 24.85 1.91
CA ARG A 7 -7.00 25.63 1.57
C ARG A 7 -7.94 25.52 2.76
N ASN A 8 -7.81 26.43 3.74
CA ASN A 8 -8.49 26.37 5.05
C ASN A 8 -9.78 27.20 5.12
N GLY A 9 -10.32 27.65 3.98
CA GLY A 9 -11.59 28.36 3.94
C GLY A 9 -12.78 27.44 4.23
N GLU A 10 -13.86 28.01 4.75
CA GLU A 10 -15.09 27.30 5.14
C GLU A 10 -15.67 26.43 4.01
N PHE A 11 -15.60 26.90 2.76
CA PHE A 11 -16.09 26.19 1.57
C PHE A 11 -15.00 25.41 0.79
N ALA A 12 -13.81 25.19 1.36
CA ALA A 12 -12.68 24.58 0.66
C ALA A 12 -12.65 23.04 0.66
N GLY A 13 -13.64 22.37 1.24
CA GLY A 13 -13.65 20.91 1.47
C GLY A 13 -13.38 20.05 0.23
N ARG A 14 -13.93 20.42 -0.93
CA ARG A 14 -13.69 19.70 -2.21
C ARG A 14 -12.21 19.65 -2.57
N ASN A 15 -11.51 20.76 -2.39
CA ASN A 15 -10.11 20.86 -2.74
C ASN A 15 -9.21 20.14 -1.73
N ILE A 16 -9.55 20.19 -0.44
CA ILE A 16 -8.87 19.41 0.61
C ILE A 16 -8.96 17.91 0.29
N LYS A 17 -10.15 17.40 -0.03
CA LYS A 17 -10.38 16.00 -0.39
C LYS A 17 -9.53 15.57 -1.59
N ARG A 18 -9.51 16.38 -2.66
CA ARG A 18 -8.68 16.13 -3.85
C ARG A 18 -7.19 16.08 -3.52
N SER A 19 -6.69 17.04 -2.74
CA SER A 19 -5.29 17.08 -2.30
C SER A 19 -4.92 15.86 -1.48
N ARG A 20 -5.78 15.48 -0.51
CA ARG A 20 -5.55 14.30 0.33
C ARG A 20 -5.54 13.01 -0.49
N ASN A 21 -6.42 12.87 -1.48
CA ASN A 21 -6.42 11.72 -2.38
C ASN A 21 -5.10 11.62 -3.16
N LYS A 22 -4.60 12.73 -3.73
CA LYS A 22 -3.30 12.75 -4.43
C LYS A 22 -2.15 12.36 -3.51
N GLN A 23 -2.09 12.93 -2.31
CA GLN A 23 -1.06 12.60 -1.32
C GLN A 23 -1.14 11.14 -0.86
N ARG A 24 -2.35 10.59 -0.74
CA ARG A 24 -2.58 9.22 -0.31
C ARG A 24 -1.95 8.19 -1.26
N TRP A 25 -1.95 8.46 -2.58
CA TRP A 25 -1.31 7.61 -3.58
C TRP A 25 0.23 7.58 -3.51
N LEU A 26 0.86 8.59 -2.91
CA LEU A 26 2.31 8.59 -2.69
C LEU A 26 2.73 7.59 -1.58
N SER A 27 1.80 7.22 -0.70
CA SER A 27 2.09 6.21 0.33
C SER A 27 2.25 4.82 -0.30
N LYS A 28 3.44 4.22 -0.10
CA LYS A 28 3.75 2.85 -0.54
C LYS A 28 2.74 1.84 0.02
N ARG A 29 2.34 1.97 1.29
CA ARG A 29 1.37 1.10 1.95
C ARG A 29 -0.01 1.22 1.31
N TRP A 30 -0.46 2.45 1.04
CA TRP A 30 -1.75 2.67 0.37
C TRP A 30 -1.77 2.07 -1.02
N LYS A 31 -0.72 2.32 -1.82
CA LYS A 31 -0.59 1.80 -3.19
C LYS A 31 -0.60 0.27 -3.21
N ARG A 32 0.22 -0.39 -2.37
CA ARG A 32 0.28 -1.86 -2.27
C ARG A 32 -1.06 -2.48 -1.90
N ARG A 33 -1.78 -1.90 -0.94
CA ARG A 33 -3.08 -2.39 -0.50
C ARG A 33 -4.19 -2.16 -1.53
N THR A 34 -4.25 -0.95 -2.09
CA THR A 34 -5.32 -0.56 -3.03
C THR A 34 -5.22 -1.31 -4.36
N LEU A 35 -3.98 -1.54 -4.84
CA LEU A 35 -3.72 -2.29 -6.07
C LEU A 35 -3.56 -3.80 -5.83
N LYS A 36 -3.76 -4.28 -4.60
CA LYS A 36 -3.62 -5.71 -4.24
C LYS A 36 -2.31 -6.34 -4.72
N LEU A 37 -1.21 -5.57 -4.68
CA LEU A 37 0.07 -6.03 -5.24
C LEU A 37 0.60 -7.26 -4.53
N LYS A 38 0.30 -7.44 -3.23
CA LYS A 38 0.69 -8.63 -2.49
C LYS A 38 0.05 -9.88 -3.09
N GLU A 39 -1.26 -9.87 -3.32
CA GLU A 39 -2.01 -11.01 -3.85
C GLU A 39 -1.45 -11.50 -5.20
N LYS A 40 -0.95 -10.60 -6.04
CA LYS A 40 -0.38 -10.95 -7.36
C LYS A 40 0.95 -11.72 -7.30
N PHE A 41 1.80 -11.42 -6.33
CA PHE A 41 3.17 -11.95 -6.26
C PHE A 41 3.40 -12.92 -5.10
N ASP A 42 2.40 -13.08 -4.22
CA ASP A 42 2.48 -13.97 -3.08
C ASP A 42 2.24 -15.41 -3.53
N PRO A 43 3.22 -16.32 -3.42
CA PRO A 43 3.06 -17.72 -3.80
C PRO A 43 2.05 -18.46 -2.91
N LEU A 44 1.71 -17.90 -1.74
CA LEU A 44 0.70 -18.45 -0.85
C LEU A 44 -0.67 -17.79 -1.04
N GLU A 45 -0.79 -16.86 -2.00
CA GLU A 45 -2.03 -16.12 -2.30
C GLU A 45 -2.67 -15.42 -1.08
N GLY A 46 -1.87 -15.11 -0.05
CA GLY A 46 -2.35 -14.51 1.19
C GLY A 46 -2.80 -15.49 2.28
N ALA A 47 -2.65 -16.81 2.06
CA ALA A 47 -2.90 -17.83 3.08
C ALA A 47 -1.81 -17.82 4.17
N PRO A 48 -2.15 -18.20 5.43
CA PRO A 48 -1.19 -18.29 6.51
C PRO A 48 -0.22 -19.48 6.39
N GLN A 49 -0.59 -20.53 5.66
CA GLN A 49 0.19 -21.78 5.49
C GLN A 49 -0.11 -22.42 4.12
N ALA A 50 0.83 -23.22 3.60
CA ALA A 50 0.62 -24.08 2.42
C ALA A 50 1.33 -25.42 2.55
N LYS A 51 0.95 -26.38 1.70
CA LYS A 51 1.61 -27.68 1.55
C LYS A 51 2.50 -27.66 0.31
N ALA A 52 3.62 -28.37 0.35
CA ALA A 52 4.56 -28.48 -0.76
C ALA A 52 5.21 -29.87 -0.80
N ILE A 53 5.87 -30.20 -1.92
CA ILE A 53 6.64 -31.42 -2.13
C ILE A 53 8.11 -31.01 -2.29
N VAL A 54 9.02 -31.79 -1.68
CA VAL A 54 10.46 -31.54 -1.76
C VAL A 54 10.97 -31.92 -3.14
N LEU A 55 11.70 -31.01 -3.80
CA LEU A 55 12.35 -31.27 -5.08
C LEU A 55 13.78 -31.79 -4.89
N GLU A 56 14.60 -31.05 -4.13
CA GLU A 56 16.00 -31.38 -3.90
C GLU A 56 16.48 -30.90 -2.52
N LYS A 57 17.57 -31.51 -2.04
CA LYS A 57 18.27 -31.07 -0.83
C LYS A 57 19.53 -30.33 -1.24
N ILE A 58 19.62 -29.04 -0.93
CA ILE A 58 20.72 -28.15 -1.31
C ILE A 58 21.54 -27.80 -0.06
N VAL A 59 22.86 -27.74 -0.19
CA VAL A 59 23.76 -27.15 0.81
C VAL A 59 24.10 -25.74 0.35
N LEU A 60 23.80 -24.73 1.18
CA LEU A 60 24.23 -23.36 0.96
C LEU A 60 25.66 -23.20 1.45
N GLU A 61 26.46 -22.43 0.72
CA GLU A 61 27.86 -22.09 1.08
C GLU A 61 27.94 -21.15 2.28
#